data_AF-A0A318D709-F1
#
_entry.id   AF-A0A318D709-F1
#
_cell.length_a   1.000
_cell.length_b   1.000
_cell.length_c   1.000
_cell.angle_alpha   90.00
_cell.angle_beta   90.00
_cell.angle_gamma   90.00
#
_symmetry.space_group_name_H-M   'P 1'
#
loop_
_entity.id
_entity.type
_entity.pdbx_description
1 polymer ?
#
loop_
_entity_poly.entity_id
_entity_poly.type
_entity_poly.pdbx_seq_one_letter_code
_entity_poly.pdbx_strand_id
1 'polypeptide(L)'
;MGRASIAYTNKDYDSLRRELLARVPQLTDRWTDFNASDLGVVLLELFCGVGDMLAYYLDAQAAEAFLPTARQRQNVINLCKLISYRLDSPVASTTNLRFSLAAPLDADLVIPEGTACRARLEDEDVEFETAKDATIPTGHMTVEVGARQGIRKTETFSGTGEPGQTINLTGTAVAQGSIRIRIQDQEWTEVLHFQESEAESPHFQSDTDDLDKTSIVFGDGVRGGVPIAGVEIEGAYLETLGASGNIGSNLVSELLTPIYLDSQQVALTVDNPVPATGGTDRETLEHARKQAPAEVRSLWKAVTKEDYQALAEGYPGVAKAQILDVNDCGNIRYYQVNLAVAPDGGGPPSTLLKEDLAGYLESRKVITVEINLFEPVYRPVVIDVEIFAYAGEDLDLVRSRVEQALEDFFAFDRMNFGVPVHFSDLVSAIDGVRGVSHVKMFTPQQDIEIRAGEIAVLGTLNLDVRRAA
;
A
#
# COMPACT_ATOMS: atom_id res chain seq x y z
N MET A 1 -10.68 23.88 52.51
CA MET A 1 -11.08 24.32 51.17
C MET A 1 -10.22 23.59 50.15
N GLY A 2 -10.71 22.47 49.62
CA GLY A 2 -10.02 21.77 48.54
C GLY A 2 -10.17 22.58 47.27
N ARG A 3 -9.05 22.92 46.61
CA ARG A 3 -9.08 23.44 45.23
C ARG A 3 -9.84 22.41 44.39
N ALA A 4 -10.92 22.83 43.72
CA ALA A 4 -11.52 22.01 42.68
C ALA A 4 -10.41 21.66 41.68
N SER A 5 -10.01 20.40 41.64
CA SER A 5 -9.07 19.90 40.65
C SER A 5 -9.69 20.16 39.29
N ILE A 6 -8.99 20.92 38.43
CA ILE A 6 -9.43 21.13 37.05
C ILE A 6 -9.45 19.75 36.39
N ALA A 7 -10.64 19.26 36.06
CA ALA A 7 -10.80 18.01 35.33
C ALA A 7 -10.54 18.31 33.85
N TYR A 8 -9.28 18.13 33.40
CA TYR A 8 -8.84 18.46 32.04
C TYR A 8 -9.52 17.65 30.92
N THR A 9 -10.33 16.64 31.27
CA THR A 9 -11.06 15.77 30.34
C THR A 9 -12.52 16.18 30.12
N ASN A 10 -13.12 17.00 30.99
CA ASN A 10 -14.54 17.33 30.93
C ASN A 10 -14.74 18.73 30.34
N LYS A 11 -14.63 18.85 29.01
CA LYS A 11 -14.68 20.13 28.29
C LYS A 11 -15.99 20.37 27.52
N ASP A 12 -17.00 19.54 27.72
CA ASP A 12 -18.30 19.71 27.08
C ASP A 12 -19.10 20.85 27.72
N TYR A 13 -20.09 21.36 26.98
CA TYR A 13 -20.97 22.44 27.42
C TYR A 13 -21.52 22.22 28.83
N ASP A 14 -22.04 21.02 29.12
CA ASP A 14 -22.68 20.71 30.40
C ASP A 14 -21.68 20.69 31.56
N SER A 15 -20.47 20.18 31.34
CA SER A 15 -19.44 20.20 32.38
C SER A 15 -18.90 21.60 32.63
N LEU A 16 -18.66 22.39 31.58
CA LEU A 16 -18.25 23.78 31.70
C LEU A 16 -19.29 24.60 32.47
N ARG A 17 -20.57 24.45 32.11
CA ARG A 17 -21.69 25.12 32.80
C ARG A 17 -21.75 24.75 34.27
N ARG A 18 -21.68 23.45 34.59
CA ARG A 18 -21.72 22.95 35.97
C ARG A 18 -20.54 23.50 36.78
N GLU A 19 -19.33 23.51 36.21
CA GLU A 19 -18.12 23.97 36.88
C GLU A 19 -18.13 25.48 37.10
N LEU A 20 -18.55 26.26 36.10
CA LEU A 20 -18.63 27.72 36.24
C LEU A 20 -19.70 28.14 37.25
N LEU A 21 -20.90 27.54 37.22
CA LEU A 21 -21.93 27.80 38.23
C LEU A 21 -21.46 27.44 39.64
N ALA A 22 -20.73 26.34 39.81
CA ALA A 22 -20.14 25.97 41.10
C ALA A 22 -19.02 26.92 41.58
N ARG A 23 -18.40 27.67 40.66
CA ARG A 23 -17.36 28.68 40.96
C ARG A 23 -17.93 30.04 41.32
N VAL A 24 -19.12 30.42 40.82
CA VAL A 24 -19.71 31.75 41.07
C VAL A 24 -19.77 32.11 42.57
N PRO A 25 -20.28 31.25 43.48
CA PRO A 25 -20.33 31.57 44.92
C PRO A 25 -18.96 31.73 45.59
N GLN A 26 -17.89 31.24 44.95
CA GLN A 26 -16.51 31.36 45.45
C GLN A 26 -15.87 32.69 45.03
N LEU A 27 -16.39 33.33 43.98
CA LEU A 27 -15.90 34.59 43.44
C LEU A 27 -16.68 35.79 43.98
N THR A 28 -17.99 35.63 44.19
CA THR A 28 -18.84 36.69 44.72
C THR A 28 -20.03 36.12 45.48
N ASP A 29 -20.42 36.82 46.54
CA ASP A 29 -21.65 36.60 47.31
C ASP A 29 -22.85 37.38 46.75
N ARG A 30 -22.64 38.24 45.74
CA ARG A 30 -23.68 39.13 45.19
C ARG A 30 -24.58 38.46 44.17
N TRP A 31 -24.08 37.46 43.45
CA TRP A 31 -24.84 36.74 42.44
C TRP A 31 -25.48 35.51 43.08
N THR A 32 -26.78 35.59 43.34
CA THR A 32 -27.54 34.59 44.11
C THR A 32 -28.62 33.87 43.32
N ASP A 33 -29.02 34.40 42.16
CA ASP A 33 -30.01 33.77 41.27
C ASP A 33 -29.33 32.91 40.20
N PHE A 34 -29.64 31.61 40.20
CA PHE A 34 -29.11 30.62 39.27
C PHE A 34 -30.19 30.02 38.35
N ASN A 35 -31.35 30.68 38.24
CA ASN A 35 -32.39 30.26 37.32
C ASN A 35 -31.99 30.52 35.86
N ALA A 36 -32.52 29.73 34.94
CA ALA A 36 -32.27 29.88 33.50
C ALA A 36 -32.71 31.24 32.93
N SER A 37 -33.63 31.94 33.61
CA SER A 37 -34.12 33.27 33.21
C SER A 37 -33.20 34.41 33.65
N ASP A 38 -32.20 34.15 34.50
CA ASP A 38 -31.24 35.17 34.93
C ASP A 38 -30.31 35.56 33.78
N LEU A 39 -30.12 36.87 33.58
CA LEU A 39 -29.28 37.38 32.48
C LEU A 39 -27.81 36.93 32.63
N GLY A 40 -27.31 36.84 33.86
CA GLY A 40 -25.96 36.35 34.13
C GLY A 40 -25.80 34.89 33.74
N VAL A 41 -26.81 34.05 34.03
CA VAL A 41 -26.82 32.63 33.65
C VAL A 41 -26.86 32.47 32.14
N VAL A 42 -27.69 33.24 31.43
CA VAL A 42 -27.74 33.21 29.95
C VAL A 42 -26.40 33.60 29.33
N LEU A 43 -25.74 34.65 29.84
CA LEU A 43 -24.41 35.04 29.37
C LEU A 43 -23.36 33.95 29.67
N LEU A 44 -23.41 33.35 30.86
CA LEU A 44 -22.53 32.25 31.24
C LEU A 44 -22.72 31.05 30.31
N GLU A 45 -23.96 30.68 30.01
CA GLU A 45 -24.30 29.63 29.05
C GLU A 45 -23.77 29.94 27.64
N LEU A 46 -23.88 31.19 27.17
CA LEU A 46 -23.27 31.62 25.90
C LEU A 46 -21.74 31.40 25.93
N PHE A 47 -21.06 31.79 27.00
CA PHE A 47 -19.62 31.56 27.16
C PHE A 47 -19.27 30.07 27.24
N CYS A 48 -20.11 29.22 27.85
CA CYS A 48 -19.95 27.78 27.83
C CYS A 48 -20.02 27.23 26.40
N GLY A 49 -20.96 27.70 25.59
CA GLY A 49 -21.05 27.32 24.18
C GLY A 49 -19.81 27.71 23.38
N VAL A 50 -19.28 28.92 23.59
CA VAL A 50 -18.00 29.34 22.99
C VAL A 50 -16.84 28.48 23.48
N GLY A 51 -16.80 28.17 24.78
CA GLY A 51 -15.77 27.32 25.38
C GLY A 51 -15.77 25.90 24.81
N ASP A 52 -16.94 25.29 24.63
CA ASP A 52 -17.12 23.97 24.02
C ASP A 52 -16.61 23.95 22.56
N MET A 53 -16.99 24.95 21.75
CA MET A 53 -16.49 25.08 20.38
C MET A 53 -14.97 25.24 20.32
N LEU A 54 -14.38 26.09 21.18
CA LEU A 54 -12.93 26.27 21.24
C LEU A 54 -12.21 25.00 21.72
N ALA A 55 -12.79 24.30 22.70
CA ALA A 55 -12.25 23.04 23.19
C ALA A 55 -12.25 21.98 22.08
N TYR A 56 -13.33 21.87 21.32
CA TYR A 56 -13.40 21.00 20.14
C TYR A 56 -12.31 21.32 19.12
N TYR A 57 -12.11 22.59 18.76
CA TYR A 57 -11.06 22.97 17.81
C TYR A 57 -9.65 22.67 18.32
N LEU A 58 -9.39 22.90 19.61
CA LEU A 58 -8.09 22.60 20.22
C LEU A 58 -7.82 21.09 20.25
N ASP A 59 -8.82 20.29 20.62
CA ASP A 59 -8.68 18.83 20.67
C ASP A 59 -8.53 18.26 19.24
N ALA A 60 -9.25 18.81 18.25
CA ALA A 60 -9.08 18.45 16.85
C ALA A 60 -7.68 18.79 16.32
N GLN A 61 -7.17 20.00 16.59
CA GLN A 61 -5.80 20.39 16.20
C GLN A 61 -4.74 19.55 16.91
N ALA A 62 -4.93 19.25 18.19
CA ALA A 62 -4.02 18.40 18.96
C ALA A 62 -3.99 16.97 18.41
N ALA A 63 -5.13 16.44 17.98
CA ALA A 63 -5.19 15.13 17.32
C ALA A 63 -4.39 15.11 16.01
N GLU A 64 -4.41 16.20 15.22
CA GLU A 64 -3.65 16.31 13.97
C GLU A 64 -2.14 16.47 14.17
N ALA A 65 -1.66 16.79 15.38
CA ALA A 65 -0.24 17.03 15.65
C ALA A 65 0.60 15.74 15.79
N PHE A 66 -0.04 14.58 15.95
CA PHE A 66 0.66 13.30 16.18
C PHE A 66 0.19 12.25 15.17
N LEU A 67 1.15 11.50 14.60
CA LEU A 67 0.89 10.49 13.57
C LEU A 67 -0.19 9.46 13.97
N PRO A 68 -0.21 8.90 15.21
CA PRO A 68 -1.22 7.92 15.59
C PRO A 68 -2.64 8.47 15.66
N THR A 69 -2.81 9.79 15.86
CA THR A 69 -4.12 10.43 16.06
C THR A 69 -4.59 11.28 14.89
N ALA A 70 -3.69 11.67 13.99
CA ALA A 70 -3.99 12.54 12.86
C ALA A 70 -4.95 11.86 11.89
N ARG A 71 -6.00 12.58 11.46
CA ARG A 71 -7.05 12.06 10.59
C ARG A 71 -6.97 12.64 9.19
N GLN A 72 -6.43 13.85 9.02
CA GLN A 72 -6.27 14.45 7.71
C GLN A 72 -5.02 13.88 7.02
N ARG A 73 -5.21 13.40 5.77
CA ARG A 73 -4.13 12.80 4.98
C ARG A 73 -2.96 13.76 4.78
N GLN A 74 -3.22 15.03 4.47
CA GLN A 74 -2.16 16.02 4.29
C GLN A 74 -1.30 16.21 5.55
N ASN A 75 -1.89 16.17 6.75
CA ASN A 75 -1.14 16.27 8.00
C ASN A 75 -0.29 15.02 8.24
N VAL A 76 -0.83 13.82 7.96
CA VAL A 76 -0.06 12.57 8.01
C VAL A 76 1.12 12.62 7.04
N ILE A 77 0.92 13.04 5.80
CA ILE A 77 1.98 13.23 4.80
C ILE A 77 3.06 14.18 5.35
N ASN A 78 2.66 15.33 5.89
CA ASN A 78 3.60 16.32 6.43
C ASN A 78 4.39 15.77 7.63
N LEU A 79 3.74 15.05 8.55
CA LEU A 79 4.40 14.42 9.71
C LEU A 79 5.38 13.33 9.27
N CYS A 80 5.01 12.50 8.29
CA CYS A 80 5.88 11.47 7.73
C CYS A 80 7.10 12.08 7.03
N LYS A 81 6.94 13.17 6.29
CA LYS A 81 8.06 13.89 5.65
C LYS A 81 9.11 14.34 6.66
N LEU A 82 8.72 14.76 7.87
CA LEU A 82 9.66 15.16 8.92
C LEU A 82 10.60 14.03 9.36
N ILE A 83 10.13 12.78 9.23
CA ILE A 83 10.90 11.57 9.56
C ILE A 83 11.42 10.87 8.30
N SER A 84 11.50 11.56 7.16
CA SER A 84 11.98 10.99 5.88
C SER A 84 11.20 9.77 5.37
N TYR A 85 9.97 9.57 5.86
CA TYR A 85 9.02 8.62 5.31
C TYR A 85 8.12 9.34 4.31
N ARG A 86 7.97 8.79 3.11
CA ARG A 86 7.00 9.27 2.13
C ARG A 86 5.94 8.20 1.97
N LEU A 87 4.68 8.63 1.93
CA LEU A 87 3.62 7.68 1.64
C LEU A 87 3.74 7.22 0.19
N ASP A 88 3.48 5.95 -0.05
CA ASP A 88 3.51 5.41 -1.40
C ASP A 88 2.34 5.97 -2.23
N SER A 89 2.69 6.40 -3.46
CA SER A 89 1.71 6.64 -4.52
C SER A 89 1.14 5.30 -5.01
N PRO A 90 0.10 5.28 -5.85
CA PRO A 90 -0.39 4.03 -6.43
C PRO A 90 0.75 3.20 -7.03
N VAL A 91 0.79 1.91 -6.76
CA VAL A 91 1.85 1.01 -7.21
C VAL A 91 1.35 0.22 -8.42
N ALA A 92 2.16 0.17 -9.47
CA ALA A 92 1.90 -0.68 -10.62
C ALA A 92 2.06 -2.16 -10.27
N SER A 93 1.08 -2.99 -10.65
CA SER A 93 1.28 -4.44 -10.60
C SER A 93 2.41 -4.84 -11.55
N THR A 94 3.06 -5.95 -11.24
CA THR A 94 4.21 -6.44 -12.00
C THR A 94 3.99 -7.89 -12.40
N THR A 95 4.48 -8.25 -13.59
CA THR A 95 4.39 -9.62 -14.14
C THR A 95 5.58 -9.89 -15.07
N ASN A 96 5.63 -11.08 -15.68
CA ASN A 96 6.53 -11.38 -16.77
C ASN A 96 5.72 -11.45 -18.07
N LEU A 97 6.18 -10.75 -19.11
CA LEU A 97 5.66 -10.90 -20.46
C LEU A 97 6.55 -11.88 -21.23
N ARG A 98 5.92 -12.92 -21.76
CA ARG A 98 6.55 -13.89 -22.65
C ARG A 98 6.21 -13.54 -24.09
N PHE A 99 7.24 -13.23 -24.86
CA PHE A 99 7.11 -13.00 -26.29
C PHE A 99 7.51 -14.26 -27.05
N SER A 100 6.69 -14.67 -28.02
CA SER A 100 6.90 -15.89 -28.79
C SER A 100 6.85 -15.63 -30.30
N LEU A 101 7.80 -16.23 -31.01
CA LEU A 101 7.87 -16.28 -32.47
C LEU A 101 7.20 -17.56 -32.99
N ALA A 102 6.63 -17.50 -34.20
CA ALA A 102 6.11 -18.69 -34.87
C ALA A 102 7.22 -19.62 -35.42
N ALA A 103 8.41 -19.06 -35.71
CA ALA A 103 9.60 -19.78 -36.17
C ALA A 103 10.87 -19.05 -35.70
N PRO A 104 11.99 -19.75 -35.50
CA PRO A 104 13.25 -19.12 -35.13
C PRO A 104 13.73 -18.16 -36.23
N LEU A 105 14.38 -17.08 -35.82
CA LEU A 105 15.02 -16.11 -36.70
C LEU A 105 16.51 -16.39 -36.84
N ASP A 106 17.10 -15.92 -37.95
CA ASP A 106 18.54 -16.02 -38.25
C ASP A 106 19.35 -14.86 -37.65
N ALA A 107 18.71 -14.00 -36.84
CA ALA A 107 19.34 -12.90 -36.12
C ALA A 107 18.65 -12.67 -34.76
N ASP A 108 19.35 -11.99 -33.86
CA ASP A 108 18.85 -11.63 -32.54
C ASP A 108 17.73 -10.58 -32.67
N LEU A 109 16.60 -10.82 -32.03
CA LEU A 109 15.48 -9.88 -31.99
C LEU A 109 15.44 -9.18 -30.64
N VAL A 110 15.62 -7.86 -30.65
CA VAL A 110 15.50 -7.03 -29.44
C VAL A 110 14.05 -6.57 -29.27
N ILE A 111 13.55 -6.74 -28.06
CA ILE A 111 12.27 -6.21 -27.56
C ILE A 111 12.65 -5.06 -26.63
N PRO A 112 12.47 -3.81 -27.05
CA PRO A 112 12.88 -2.65 -26.25
C PRO A 112 12.10 -2.54 -24.94
N GLU A 113 12.68 -1.89 -23.95
CA GLU A 113 11.98 -1.29 -22.81
C GLU A 113 10.84 -0.38 -23.30
N GLY A 114 9.72 -0.36 -22.58
CA GLY A 114 8.55 0.42 -22.98
C GLY A 114 7.70 -0.22 -24.08
N THR A 115 7.97 -1.48 -24.45
CA THR A 115 7.10 -2.24 -25.37
C THR A 115 5.75 -2.48 -24.70
N ALA A 116 4.69 -1.86 -25.23
CA ALA A 116 3.35 -1.92 -24.66
C ALA A 116 2.58 -3.16 -25.12
N CYS A 117 1.92 -3.83 -24.17
CA CYS A 117 1.07 -5.00 -24.35
C CYS A 117 -0.23 -4.83 -23.57
N ARG A 118 -1.28 -5.59 -23.95
CA ARG A 118 -2.62 -5.44 -23.38
C ARG A 118 -3.28 -6.77 -23.05
N ALA A 119 -3.96 -6.81 -21.91
CA ALA A 119 -4.98 -7.78 -21.56
C ALA A 119 -6.36 -7.15 -21.75
N ARG A 120 -7.27 -7.86 -22.45
CA ARG A 120 -8.67 -7.45 -22.58
C ARG A 120 -9.50 -8.19 -21.55
N LEU A 121 -10.01 -7.47 -20.55
CA LEU A 121 -10.96 -8.02 -19.59
C LEU A 121 -12.38 -7.63 -19.97
N GLU A 122 -13.39 -8.19 -19.29
CA GLU A 122 -14.80 -7.88 -19.57
C GLU A 122 -15.14 -6.42 -19.24
N ASP A 123 -14.53 -5.85 -18.20
CA ASP A 123 -14.85 -4.53 -17.67
C ASP A 123 -13.91 -3.43 -18.17
N GLU A 124 -12.60 -3.69 -18.25
CA GLU A 124 -11.59 -2.70 -18.65
C GLU A 124 -10.34 -3.36 -19.27
N ASP A 125 -9.68 -2.65 -20.18
CA ASP A 125 -8.41 -3.06 -20.75
C ASP A 125 -7.26 -2.76 -19.77
N VAL A 126 -6.35 -3.71 -19.57
CA VAL A 126 -5.18 -3.53 -18.70
C VAL A 126 -3.92 -3.55 -19.56
N GLU A 127 -3.21 -2.43 -19.58
CA GLU A 127 -1.95 -2.27 -20.33
C GLU A 127 -0.72 -2.46 -19.45
N PHE A 128 0.33 -3.01 -20.05
CA PHE A 128 1.63 -3.26 -19.45
C PHE A 128 2.73 -2.78 -20.38
N GLU A 129 3.85 -2.35 -19.82
CA GLU A 129 5.08 -2.09 -20.57
C GLU A 129 6.24 -2.93 -20.05
N THR A 130 7.14 -3.32 -20.95
CA THR A 130 8.39 -4.01 -20.60
C THR A 130 9.29 -3.08 -19.76
N ALA A 131 9.82 -3.59 -18.65
CA ALA A 131 10.61 -2.82 -17.69
C ALA A 131 12.10 -2.71 -18.06
N LYS A 132 12.56 -3.50 -19.03
CA LYS A 132 13.93 -3.50 -19.57
C LYS A 132 13.92 -4.08 -20.98
N ASP A 133 15.01 -3.84 -21.72
CA ASP A 133 15.25 -4.53 -22.98
C ASP A 133 15.34 -6.05 -22.75
N ALA A 134 14.81 -6.82 -23.70
CA ALA A 134 14.93 -8.26 -23.76
C ALA A 134 15.34 -8.70 -25.17
N THR A 135 16.06 -9.81 -25.28
CA THR A 135 16.52 -10.31 -26.58
C THR A 135 16.09 -11.74 -26.76
N ILE A 136 15.45 -12.05 -27.89
CA ILE A 136 15.31 -13.44 -28.38
C ILE A 136 16.56 -13.73 -29.20
N PRO A 137 17.49 -14.59 -28.71
CA PRO A 137 18.69 -14.90 -29.45
C PRO A 137 18.39 -15.70 -30.71
N THR A 138 19.29 -15.61 -31.69
CA THR A 138 19.25 -16.38 -32.93
C THR A 138 19.01 -17.87 -32.65
N GLY A 139 18.05 -18.48 -33.34
CA GLY A 139 17.67 -19.89 -33.14
C GLY A 139 16.75 -20.17 -31.95
N HIS A 140 16.47 -19.19 -31.09
CA HIS A 140 15.44 -19.29 -30.05
C HIS A 140 14.10 -18.72 -30.54
N MET A 141 13.02 -19.07 -29.84
CA MET A 141 11.65 -18.66 -30.22
C MET A 141 10.95 -17.83 -29.16
N THR A 142 11.50 -17.75 -27.94
CA THR A 142 10.83 -17.14 -26.80
C THR A 142 11.80 -16.36 -25.92
N VAL A 143 11.32 -15.27 -25.34
CA VAL A 143 11.97 -14.57 -24.24
C VAL A 143 10.93 -14.11 -23.22
N GLU A 144 11.31 -14.09 -21.95
CA GLU A 144 10.51 -13.51 -20.88
C GLU A 144 11.19 -12.26 -20.33
N VAL A 145 10.39 -11.24 -20.04
CA VAL A 145 10.87 -9.98 -19.48
C VAL A 145 9.88 -9.45 -18.46
N GLY A 146 10.40 -8.86 -17.38
CA GLY A 146 9.58 -8.20 -16.38
C GLY A 146 8.82 -7.01 -17.00
N ALA A 147 7.58 -6.84 -16.59
CA ALA A 147 6.71 -5.77 -17.05
C ALA A 147 5.98 -5.11 -15.90
N ARG A 148 5.68 -3.82 -16.06
CA ARG A 148 4.91 -3.01 -15.12
C ARG A 148 3.58 -2.65 -15.74
N GLN A 149 2.52 -2.69 -14.94
CA GLN A 149 1.20 -2.25 -15.35
C GLN A 149 1.18 -0.72 -15.45
N GLY A 150 0.63 -0.21 -16.54
CA GLY A 150 0.37 1.21 -16.70
C GLY A 150 0.50 1.68 -18.14
N ILE A 151 -0.02 2.88 -18.37
CA ILE A 151 0.08 3.57 -19.65
C ILE A 151 1.13 4.66 -19.50
N ARG A 152 2.17 4.62 -20.34
CA ARG A 152 3.20 5.65 -20.34
C ARG A 152 2.62 6.99 -20.81
N LYS A 153 2.85 8.03 -20.03
CA LYS A 153 2.57 9.43 -20.36
C LYS A 153 3.88 10.20 -20.44
N THR A 154 3.92 11.15 -21.36
CA THR A 154 5.04 12.08 -21.52
C THR A 154 4.50 13.49 -21.60
N GLU A 155 5.07 14.38 -20.81
CA GLU A 155 4.74 15.79 -20.75
C GLU A 155 6.01 16.62 -20.96
N THR A 156 5.85 17.81 -21.57
CA THR A 156 6.94 18.76 -21.77
C THR A 156 6.67 20.04 -21.00
N PHE A 157 7.69 20.51 -20.29
CA PHE A 157 7.67 21.74 -19.52
C PHE A 157 8.86 22.61 -19.91
N SER A 158 8.89 23.84 -19.41
CA SER A 158 10.01 24.76 -19.65
C SER A 158 10.71 25.11 -18.34
N GLY A 159 12.04 25.08 -18.34
CA GLY A 159 12.85 25.62 -17.26
C GLY A 159 12.61 27.12 -17.09
N THR A 160 12.51 27.58 -15.85
CA THR A 160 12.33 29.00 -15.53
C THR A 160 13.65 29.70 -15.23
N GLY A 161 14.71 28.95 -14.87
CA GLY A 161 15.96 29.50 -14.36
C GLY A 161 15.86 29.98 -12.90
N GLU A 162 14.73 29.77 -12.23
CA GLU A 162 14.50 30.20 -10.85
C GLU A 162 14.82 29.06 -9.86
N PRO A 163 15.49 29.36 -8.73
CA PRO A 163 15.73 28.38 -7.66
C PRO A 163 14.44 27.74 -7.14
N GLY A 164 14.46 26.42 -6.92
CA GLY A 164 13.31 25.71 -6.36
C GLY A 164 12.12 25.63 -7.30
N GLN A 165 12.34 25.67 -8.62
CA GLN A 165 11.28 25.51 -9.62
C GLN A 165 10.44 24.26 -9.31
N THR A 166 9.11 24.42 -9.31
CA THR A 166 8.16 23.31 -9.21
C THR A 166 7.35 23.21 -10.50
N ILE A 167 7.22 21.99 -11.03
CA ILE A 167 6.29 21.66 -12.12
C ILE A 167 5.26 20.65 -11.60
N ASN A 168 4.03 20.69 -12.11
CA ASN A 168 2.97 19.76 -11.71
C ASN A 168 2.68 18.83 -12.88
N LEU A 169 2.65 17.53 -12.62
CA LEU A 169 2.21 16.53 -13.59
C LEU A 169 0.67 16.61 -13.71
N THR A 170 0.15 16.28 -14.89
CA THR A 170 -1.30 16.25 -15.12
C THR A 170 -1.94 14.93 -14.66
N GLY A 171 -1.16 13.85 -14.65
CA GLY A 171 -1.61 12.54 -14.18
C GLY A 171 -1.87 12.50 -12.68
N THR A 172 -2.94 11.79 -12.28
CA THR A 172 -3.36 11.65 -10.88
C THR A 172 -3.04 10.28 -10.27
N ALA A 173 -2.85 9.25 -11.11
CA ALA A 173 -2.50 7.89 -10.69
C ALA A 173 -1.07 7.55 -11.11
N VAL A 174 -0.12 8.43 -10.77
CA VAL A 174 1.29 8.27 -11.12
C VAL A 174 1.86 7.08 -10.37
N ALA A 175 2.35 6.08 -11.09
CA ALA A 175 2.87 4.87 -10.50
C ALA A 175 4.15 5.15 -9.69
N GLN A 176 4.23 4.61 -8.47
CA GLN A 176 5.37 4.74 -7.58
C GLN A 176 6.69 4.35 -8.29
N GLY A 177 7.69 5.24 -8.21
CA GLY A 177 9.02 5.01 -8.82
C GLY A 177 9.08 5.04 -10.35
N SER A 178 7.99 5.38 -11.05
CA SER A 178 7.94 5.41 -12.52
C SER A 178 8.42 6.72 -13.15
N ILE A 179 8.52 7.79 -12.35
CA ILE A 179 8.84 9.14 -12.85
C ILE A 179 10.26 9.15 -13.40
N ARG A 180 10.43 9.68 -14.61
CA ARG A 180 11.70 9.94 -15.28
C ARG A 180 11.68 11.38 -15.77
N ILE A 181 12.73 12.12 -15.45
CA ILE A 181 12.91 13.51 -15.90
C ILE A 181 14.15 13.57 -16.78
N ARG A 182 14.02 14.17 -17.96
CA ARG A 182 15.11 14.39 -18.90
C ARG A 182 15.18 15.86 -19.29
N ILE A 183 16.38 16.43 -19.24
CA ILE A 183 16.64 17.81 -19.64
C ILE A 183 17.87 17.79 -20.56
N GLN A 184 17.73 18.27 -21.80
CA GLN A 184 18.81 18.24 -22.81
C GLN A 184 19.48 16.87 -22.96
N ASP A 185 18.67 15.81 -23.10
CA ASP A 185 19.11 14.41 -23.21
C ASP A 185 19.81 13.83 -21.98
N GLN A 186 19.91 14.58 -20.88
CA GLN A 186 20.45 14.09 -19.60
C GLN A 186 19.31 13.65 -18.69
N GLU A 187 19.38 12.42 -18.17
CA GLU A 187 18.46 11.94 -17.15
C GLU A 187 18.80 12.53 -15.78
N TRP A 188 17.76 13.00 -15.09
CA TRP A 188 17.85 13.48 -13.73
C TRP A 188 17.43 12.36 -12.77
N THR A 189 18.05 12.32 -11.60
CA THR A 189 17.83 11.29 -10.58
C THR A 189 16.88 11.80 -9.51
N GLU A 190 15.87 10.99 -9.18
CA GLU A 190 14.97 11.30 -8.07
C GLU A 190 15.68 11.11 -6.72
N VAL A 191 15.55 12.08 -5.82
CA VAL A 191 16.11 12.02 -4.46
C VAL A 191 15.05 12.28 -3.39
N LEU A 192 15.26 11.69 -2.22
CA LEU A 192 14.42 11.93 -1.04
C LEU A 192 14.57 13.36 -0.50
N HIS A 193 15.77 13.93 -0.63
CA HIS A 193 16.08 15.29 -0.21
C HIS A 193 17.36 15.78 -0.89
N PHE A 194 17.49 17.10 -1.04
CA PHE A 194 18.68 17.70 -1.64
C PHE A 194 19.89 17.84 -0.70
N GLN A 195 19.82 17.37 0.56
CA GLN A 195 20.91 17.56 1.54
C GLN A 195 22.24 16.92 1.12
N GLU A 196 22.19 15.84 0.34
CA GLU A 196 23.38 15.19 -0.23
C GLU A 196 23.69 15.66 -1.65
N SER A 197 22.89 16.56 -2.21
CA SER A 197 23.08 17.11 -3.56
C SER A 197 24.06 18.27 -3.55
N GLU A 198 24.83 18.38 -4.63
CA GLU A 198 25.69 19.52 -4.95
C GLU A 198 24.94 20.52 -5.85
N ALA A 199 25.51 21.71 -6.05
CA ALA A 199 24.88 22.83 -6.77
C ALA A 199 24.41 22.49 -8.20
N GLU A 200 25.14 21.61 -8.90
CA GLU A 200 24.86 21.21 -10.29
C GLU A 200 24.37 19.76 -10.40
N SER A 201 24.07 19.11 -9.27
CA SER A 201 23.60 17.72 -9.31
C SER A 201 22.28 17.64 -10.09
N PRO A 202 22.15 16.74 -11.09
CA PRO A 202 20.94 16.59 -11.89
C PRO A 202 19.91 15.79 -11.08
N HIS A 203 19.44 16.39 -9.99
CA HIS A 203 18.53 15.76 -9.04
C HIS A 203 17.19 16.48 -9.03
N PHE A 204 16.12 15.72 -8.88
CA PHE A 204 14.78 16.25 -8.63
C PHE A 204 14.14 15.52 -7.45
N GLN A 205 13.10 16.11 -6.90
CA GLN A 205 12.26 15.49 -5.87
C GLN A 205 10.82 15.43 -6.37
N SER A 206 10.16 14.29 -6.25
CA SER A 206 8.70 14.22 -6.34
C SER A 206 8.03 14.59 -5.01
N ASP A 207 6.86 15.20 -5.08
CA ASP A 207 5.98 15.41 -3.95
C ASP A 207 4.51 15.27 -4.35
N THR A 208 3.78 14.41 -3.65
CA THR A 208 2.37 14.10 -3.89
C THR A 208 1.51 14.56 -2.72
N ASP A 209 0.45 15.32 -3.00
CA ASP A 209 -0.48 15.84 -1.99
C ASP A 209 -1.63 14.88 -1.67
N ASP A 210 -2.56 15.29 -0.79
CA ASP A 210 -3.71 14.47 -0.41
C ASP A 210 -4.77 14.29 -1.52
N LEU A 211 -4.68 15.09 -2.58
CA LEU A 211 -5.51 15.04 -3.78
C LEU A 211 -4.83 14.25 -4.92
N ASP A 212 -3.75 13.53 -4.62
CA ASP A 212 -2.95 12.73 -5.55
C ASP A 212 -2.33 13.56 -6.69
N LYS A 213 -2.12 14.86 -6.46
CA LYS A 213 -1.39 15.70 -7.41
C LYS A 213 0.10 15.58 -7.16
N THR A 214 0.81 15.11 -8.17
CA THR A 214 2.26 14.97 -8.12
C THR A 214 2.95 16.21 -8.68
N SER A 215 3.87 16.75 -7.90
CA SER A 215 4.73 17.87 -8.27
C SER A 215 6.19 17.42 -8.30
N ILE A 216 6.96 17.97 -9.23
CA ILE A 216 8.40 17.77 -9.34
C ILE A 216 9.07 19.07 -8.93
N VAL A 217 9.92 18.99 -7.92
CA VAL A 217 10.68 20.10 -7.35
C VAL A 217 12.14 19.95 -7.76
N PHE A 218 12.72 21.02 -8.28
CA PHE A 218 14.14 21.11 -8.62
C PHE A 218 14.94 21.79 -7.51
N GLY A 219 16.27 21.70 -7.59
CA GLY A 219 17.16 22.30 -6.60
C GLY A 219 17.17 23.83 -6.64
N ASP A 220 17.93 24.43 -5.73
CA ASP A 220 18.05 25.89 -5.58
C ASP A 220 19.38 26.45 -6.14
N GLY A 221 20.21 25.62 -6.76
CA GLY A 221 21.54 25.98 -7.27
C GLY A 221 22.63 25.98 -6.20
N VAL A 222 22.28 25.65 -4.95
CA VAL A 222 23.22 25.33 -3.86
C VAL A 222 23.13 23.83 -3.54
N ARG A 223 21.92 23.30 -3.54
CA ARG A 223 21.54 21.92 -3.28
C ARG A 223 20.64 21.44 -4.42
N GLY A 224 21.24 20.82 -5.43
CA GLY A 224 20.58 20.39 -6.66
C GLY A 224 20.59 21.48 -7.74
N GLY A 225 20.66 21.05 -8.99
CA GLY A 225 20.67 21.92 -10.17
C GLY A 225 19.34 22.63 -10.41
N VAL A 226 19.44 23.80 -11.05
CA VAL A 226 18.30 24.62 -11.50
C VAL A 226 18.14 24.49 -13.01
N PRO A 227 16.98 24.07 -13.53
CA PRO A 227 16.74 24.05 -14.96
C PRO A 227 16.88 25.44 -15.58
N ILE A 228 17.72 25.55 -16.62
CA ILE A 228 18.01 26.81 -17.30
C ILE A 228 16.73 27.40 -17.92
N ALA A 229 16.57 28.72 -17.85
CA ALA A 229 15.44 29.41 -18.46
C ALA A 229 15.27 29.06 -19.95
N GLY A 230 14.07 28.59 -20.31
CA GLY A 230 13.70 28.21 -21.68
C GLY A 230 14.18 26.83 -22.14
N VAL A 231 14.88 26.07 -21.30
CA VAL A 231 15.23 24.67 -21.61
C VAL A 231 13.97 23.80 -21.56
N GLU A 232 13.86 22.84 -22.48
CA GLU A 232 12.79 21.85 -22.42
C GLU A 232 13.08 20.81 -21.33
N ILE A 233 12.05 20.51 -20.55
CA ILE A 233 12.06 19.48 -19.51
C ILE A 233 11.04 18.43 -19.94
N GLU A 234 11.50 17.23 -20.26
CA GLU A 234 10.65 16.09 -20.58
C GLU A 234 10.40 15.28 -19.30
N GLY A 235 9.14 15.16 -18.90
CA GLY A 235 8.71 14.28 -17.82
C GLY A 235 7.96 13.08 -18.37
N ALA A 236 8.38 11.87 -18.03
CA ALA A 236 7.69 10.63 -18.36
C ALA A 236 7.33 9.86 -17.10
N TYR A 237 6.15 9.25 -17.08
CA TYR A 237 5.68 8.46 -15.95
C TYR A 237 4.63 7.43 -16.41
N LEU A 238 4.34 6.44 -15.57
CA LEU A 238 3.25 5.50 -15.80
C LEU A 238 1.99 5.95 -15.07
N GLU A 239 0.85 5.95 -15.75
CA GLU A 239 -0.46 5.97 -15.09
C GLU A 239 -0.92 4.53 -14.83
N THR A 240 -1.04 4.18 -13.56
CA THR A 240 -1.40 2.82 -13.10
C THR A 240 -2.88 2.74 -12.71
N LEU A 241 -3.43 1.52 -12.77
CA LEU A 241 -4.74 1.17 -12.23
C LEU A 241 -4.68 0.78 -10.75
N GLY A 242 -3.49 0.80 -10.13
CA GLY A 242 -3.31 0.43 -8.73
C GLY A 242 -3.72 -1.02 -8.46
N ALA A 243 -4.63 -1.22 -7.50
CA ALA A 243 -5.11 -2.55 -7.14
C ALA A 243 -5.86 -3.25 -8.30
N SER A 244 -6.56 -2.49 -9.15
CA SER A 244 -7.28 -3.01 -10.32
C SER A 244 -6.35 -3.47 -11.46
N GLY A 245 -5.04 -3.16 -11.37
CA GLY A 245 -4.03 -3.67 -12.30
C GLY A 245 -3.62 -5.11 -12.05
N ASN A 246 -4.06 -5.74 -10.95
CA ASN A 246 -3.75 -7.14 -10.66
C ASN A 246 -4.63 -8.07 -11.50
N ILE A 247 -4.01 -8.96 -12.28
CA ILE A 247 -4.72 -9.86 -13.21
C ILE A 247 -4.14 -11.28 -13.15
N GLY A 248 -4.94 -12.27 -13.51
CA GLY A 248 -4.51 -13.66 -13.63
C GLY A 248 -3.45 -13.90 -14.71
N SER A 249 -2.84 -15.09 -14.69
CA SER A 249 -1.91 -15.55 -15.73
C SER A 249 -2.61 -15.78 -17.08
N ASN A 250 -1.89 -15.59 -18.18
CA ASN A 250 -2.31 -15.83 -19.56
C ASN A 250 -3.51 -14.99 -20.03
N LEU A 251 -3.65 -13.77 -19.48
CA LEU A 251 -4.70 -12.82 -19.87
C LEU A 251 -4.19 -11.73 -20.82
N VAL A 252 -2.90 -11.37 -20.72
CA VAL A 252 -2.24 -10.51 -21.72
C VAL A 252 -2.19 -11.28 -23.03
N SER A 253 -2.63 -10.67 -24.12
CA SER A 253 -2.75 -11.37 -25.42
C SER A 253 -2.53 -10.48 -26.63
N GLU A 254 -2.41 -9.16 -26.46
CA GLU A 254 -2.27 -8.20 -27.55
C GLU A 254 -0.98 -7.40 -27.43
N LEU A 255 -0.19 -7.37 -28.51
CA LEU A 255 0.99 -6.53 -28.64
C LEU A 255 0.59 -5.18 -29.25
N LEU A 256 0.79 -4.08 -28.52
CA LEU A 256 0.44 -2.74 -28.98
C LEU A 256 1.62 -2.06 -29.69
N THR A 257 2.83 -2.20 -29.15
CA THR A 257 4.05 -1.65 -29.76
C THR A 257 4.61 -2.63 -30.79
N PRO A 258 4.65 -2.29 -32.09
CA PRO A 258 5.23 -3.16 -33.11
C PRO A 258 6.75 -3.31 -32.92
N ILE A 259 7.25 -4.54 -33.06
CA ILE A 259 8.68 -4.85 -33.00
C ILE A 259 9.23 -5.01 -34.41
N TYR A 260 10.43 -4.47 -34.65
CA TYR A 260 11.07 -4.49 -35.96
C TYR A 260 12.45 -5.15 -35.91
N LEU A 261 12.78 -5.87 -36.98
CA LEU A 261 14.11 -6.36 -37.29
C LEU A 261 14.46 -5.94 -38.72
N ASP A 262 15.59 -5.28 -38.92
CA ASP A 262 16.01 -4.75 -40.23
C ASP A 262 14.92 -3.93 -40.95
N SER A 263 14.19 -3.10 -40.20
CA SER A 263 13.05 -2.29 -40.68
C SER A 263 11.83 -3.08 -41.14
N GLN A 264 11.79 -4.40 -40.91
CA GLN A 264 10.60 -5.24 -41.14
C GLN A 264 9.93 -5.56 -39.82
N GLN A 265 8.60 -5.41 -39.78
CA GLN A 265 7.82 -5.76 -38.60
C GLN A 265 7.84 -7.27 -38.40
N VAL A 266 8.17 -7.70 -37.19
CA VAL A 266 8.17 -9.11 -36.80
C VAL A 266 6.85 -9.43 -36.12
N ALA A 267 6.17 -10.49 -36.59
CA ALA A 267 4.96 -10.98 -35.95
C ALA A 267 5.32 -11.79 -34.69
N LEU A 268 4.82 -11.34 -33.55
CA LEU A 268 5.01 -11.93 -32.23
C LEU A 268 3.65 -12.18 -31.58
N THR A 269 3.57 -13.20 -30.73
CA THR A 269 2.49 -13.33 -29.73
C THR A 269 3.04 -13.00 -28.36
N VAL A 270 2.19 -12.48 -27.48
CA VAL A 270 2.54 -12.16 -26.09
C VAL A 270 1.56 -12.80 -25.13
N ASP A 271 2.06 -13.28 -24.01
CA ASP A 271 1.27 -13.73 -22.87
C ASP A 271 1.96 -13.42 -21.54
N ASN A 272 1.26 -13.53 -20.42
CA ASN A 272 1.85 -13.40 -19.09
C ASN A 272 1.82 -14.74 -18.33
N PRO A 273 2.94 -15.51 -18.29
CA PRO A 273 2.93 -16.86 -17.70
C PRO A 273 2.61 -16.87 -16.20
N VAL A 274 2.93 -15.78 -15.50
CA VAL A 274 2.64 -15.57 -14.08
C VAL A 274 1.57 -14.48 -13.93
N PRO A 275 0.74 -14.52 -12.87
CA PRO A 275 -0.20 -13.44 -12.61
C PRO A 275 0.52 -12.09 -12.44
N ALA A 276 -0.19 -10.99 -12.68
CA ALA A 276 0.25 -9.66 -12.31
C ALA A 276 -0.17 -9.37 -10.87
N THR A 277 0.81 -9.08 -10.02
CA THR A 277 0.62 -8.90 -8.57
C THR A 277 1.41 -7.69 -8.07
N GLY A 278 1.13 -7.24 -6.85
CA GLY A 278 1.85 -6.11 -6.23
C GLY A 278 1.29 -4.74 -6.62
N GLY A 279 0.21 -4.71 -7.41
CA GLY A 279 -0.51 -3.48 -7.67
C GLY A 279 -1.32 -3.10 -6.44
N THR A 280 -1.21 -1.85 -6.00
CA THR A 280 -2.02 -1.31 -4.91
C THR A 280 -2.39 0.13 -5.22
N ASP A 281 -3.52 0.57 -4.67
CA ASP A 281 -3.85 1.98 -4.64
C ASP A 281 -2.88 2.72 -3.70
N ARG A 282 -3.04 4.04 -3.62
CA ARG A 282 -2.24 4.88 -2.71
C ARG A 282 -2.27 4.36 -1.28
N GLU A 283 -1.16 4.53 -0.58
CA GLU A 283 -0.99 3.99 0.77
C GLU A 283 -2.08 4.49 1.74
N THR A 284 -2.63 3.59 2.55
CA THR A 284 -3.65 3.94 3.56
C THR A 284 -3.03 4.61 4.78
N LEU A 285 -3.82 5.42 5.50
CA LEU A 285 -3.33 6.08 6.72
C LEU A 285 -3.01 5.09 7.83
N GLU A 286 -3.76 3.99 7.93
CA GLU A 286 -3.49 2.94 8.93
C GLU A 286 -2.17 2.23 8.66
N HIS A 287 -1.87 1.95 7.38
CA HIS A 287 -0.58 1.40 7.00
C HIS A 287 0.56 2.35 7.36
N ALA A 288 0.48 3.62 6.95
CA ALA A 288 1.51 4.63 7.25
C ALA A 288 1.77 4.80 8.75
N ARG A 289 0.72 4.72 9.59
CA ARG A 289 0.85 4.78 11.06
C ARG A 289 1.62 3.61 11.65
N LYS A 290 1.52 2.42 11.06
CA LYS A 290 2.27 1.23 11.46
C LYS A 290 3.68 1.27 10.89
N GLN A 291 3.80 1.61 9.61
CA GLN A 291 5.01 1.43 8.82
C GLN A 291 6.05 2.53 9.06
N ALA A 292 5.64 3.80 9.11
CA ALA A 292 6.59 4.91 9.27
C ALA A 292 7.43 4.79 10.56
N PRO A 293 6.85 4.48 11.74
CA PRO A 293 7.66 4.23 12.94
C PRO A 293 8.58 3.00 12.84
N ALA A 294 8.17 1.96 12.09
CA ALA A 294 8.95 0.75 11.93
C ALA A 294 10.23 0.99 11.10
N GLU A 295 10.15 1.79 10.05
CA GLU A 295 11.31 2.18 9.23
C GLU A 295 12.24 3.17 9.95
N VAL A 296 11.68 4.14 10.66
CA VAL A 296 12.51 5.06 11.47
C VAL A 296 13.31 4.27 12.51
N ARG A 297 12.71 3.24 13.12
CA ARG A 297 13.41 2.36 14.07
C ARG A 297 14.57 1.61 13.43
N SER A 298 14.44 1.18 12.17
CA SER A 298 15.54 0.51 11.44
C SER A 298 16.61 1.47 10.92
N LEU A 299 16.35 2.79 10.98
CA LEU A 299 17.19 3.82 10.38
C LEU A 299 17.48 3.55 8.90
N TRP A 300 16.52 2.95 8.19
CA TRP A 300 16.63 2.53 6.79
C TRP A 300 17.81 1.58 6.53
N LYS A 301 18.22 0.78 7.54
CA LYS A 301 19.27 -0.23 7.45
C LYS A 301 18.77 -1.58 7.92
N ALA A 302 19.14 -2.64 7.19
CA ALA A 302 18.69 -3.99 7.47
C ALA A 302 19.73 -4.73 8.34
N VAL A 303 19.48 -4.78 9.65
CA VAL A 303 20.40 -5.39 10.63
C VAL A 303 19.72 -6.51 11.42
N THR A 304 18.62 -6.20 12.11
CA THR A 304 17.85 -7.18 12.90
C THR A 304 16.76 -7.85 12.07
N LYS A 305 16.19 -8.95 12.58
CA LYS A 305 15.06 -9.65 11.93
C LYS A 305 13.92 -8.67 11.63
N GLU A 306 13.60 -7.83 12.60
CA GLU A 306 12.53 -6.84 12.54
C GLU A 306 12.85 -5.71 11.55
N ASP A 307 14.12 -5.36 11.35
CA ASP A 307 14.52 -4.35 10.37
C ASP A 307 14.36 -4.87 8.93
N TYR A 308 14.79 -6.10 8.65
CA TYR A 308 14.58 -6.70 7.33
C TYR A 308 13.09 -6.82 7.02
N GLN A 309 12.29 -7.27 7.99
CA GLN A 309 10.85 -7.38 7.80
C GLN A 309 10.20 -6.00 7.58
N ALA A 310 10.53 -5.00 8.39
CA ALA A 310 9.99 -3.65 8.23
C ALA A 310 10.37 -3.05 6.87
N LEU A 311 11.62 -3.18 6.44
CA LEU A 311 12.07 -2.65 5.14
C LEU A 311 11.43 -3.39 3.95
N ALA A 312 11.15 -4.68 4.09
CA ALA A 312 10.46 -5.44 3.07
C ALA A 312 8.97 -5.10 3.00
N GLU A 313 8.27 -5.00 4.14
CA GLU A 313 6.86 -4.54 4.20
C GLU A 313 6.69 -3.08 3.75
N GLY A 314 7.74 -2.26 3.86
CA GLY A 314 7.75 -0.87 3.38
C GLY A 314 8.13 -0.71 1.92
N TYR A 315 8.46 -1.81 1.23
CA TYR A 315 8.78 -1.73 -0.18
C TYR A 315 7.48 -1.73 -1.02
N PRO A 316 7.31 -0.78 -1.95
CA PRO A 316 6.09 -0.68 -2.75
C PRO A 316 5.73 -2.00 -3.47
N GLY A 317 4.51 -2.47 -3.26
CA GLY A 317 3.99 -3.71 -3.86
C GLY A 317 4.21 -4.97 -3.02
N VAL A 318 4.77 -4.85 -1.82
CA VAL A 318 4.88 -5.92 -0.82
C VAL A 318 3.89 -5.69 0.31
N ALA A 319 2.91 -6.56 0.43
CA ALA A 319 1.96 -6.49 1.53
C ALA A 319 2.48 -7.10 2.83
N LYS A 320 3.22 -8.21 2.74
CA LYS A 320 3.67 -8.98 3.90
C LYS A 320 5.04 -9.58 3.69
N ALA A 321 5.83 -9.57 4.74
CA ALA A 321 7.12 -10.23 4.76
C ALA A 321 7.30 -11.02 6.06
N GLN A 322 7.97 -12.18 6.00
CA GLN A 322 8.38 -12.92 7.19
C GLN A 322 9.80 -13.45 7.02
N ILE A 323 10.67 -13.13 7.97
CA ILE A 323 12.01 -13.69 8.03
C ILE A 323 11.94 -15.09 8.63
N LEU A 324 12.47 -16.06 7.89
CA LEU A 324 12.61 -17.45 8.30
C LEU A 324 13.96 -17.62 9.00
N ASP A 325 13.95 -18.11 10.24
CA ASP A 325 15.17 -18.40 11.00
C ASP A 325 15.45 -19.91 11.12
N VAL A 326 16.54 -20.27 11.80
CA VAL A 326 16.99 -21.67 11.92
C VAL A 326 15.97 -22.57 12.64
N ASN A 327 15.06 -22.01 13.45
CA ASN A 327 13.97 -22.77 14.06
C ASN A 327 12.86 -23.06 13.05
N ASP A 328 12.70 -22.18 12.05
CA ASP A 328 11.71 -22.31 10.97
C ASP A 328 12.24 -23.22 9.83
N CYS A 329 13.54 -23.15 9.54
CA CYS A 329 14.21 -23.91 8.50
C CYS A 329 15.59 -24.40 8.97
N GLY A 330 15.72 -25.71 9.22
CA GLY A 330 16.92 -26.31 9.85
C GLY A 330 18.23 -26.24 9.06
N ASN A 331 18.25 -25.63 7.87
CA ASN A 331 19.41 -25.59 6.96
C ASN A 331 19.81 -24.17 6.51
N ILE A 332 19.45 -23.12 7.27
CA ILE A 332 19.92 -21.76 6.98
C ILE A 332 21.39 -21.63 7.37
N ARG A 333 22.24 -21.22 6.41
CA ARG A 333 23.67 -21.01 6.66
C ARG A 333 23.89 -19.71 7.45
N TYR A 334 25.05 -19.59 8.09
CA TYR A 334 25.48 -18.32 8.66
C TYR A 334 25.48 -17.21 7.59
N TYR A 335 25.12 -16.01 8.01
CA TYR A 335 25.04 -14.82 7.15
C TYR A 335 24.04 -14.95 6.00
N GLN A 336 23.04 -15.81 6.11
CA GLN A 336 21.91 -15.85 5.18
C GLN A 336 20.63 -15.38 5.87
N VAL A 337 19.89 -14.52 5.18
CA VAL A 337 18.56 -14.07 5.58
C VAL A 337 17.57 -14.60 4.56
N ASN A 338 16.70 -15.51 5.00
CA ASN A 338 15.63 -16.07 4.18
C ASN A 338 14.34 -15.32 4.46
N LEU A 339 13.71 -14.76 3.43
CA LEU A 339 12.56 -13.90 3.58
C LEU A 339 11.42 -14.39 2.68
N ALA A 340 10.30 -14.81 3.27
CA ALA A 340 9.07 -15.06 2.53
C ALA A 340 8.35 -13.73 2.28
N VAL A 341 7.97 -13.46 1.03
CA VAL A 341 7.38 -12.18 0.61
C VAL A 341 6.07 -12.44 -0.11
N ALA A 342 4.97 -11.86 0.37
CA ALA A 342 3.70 -11.87 -0.34
C ALA A 342 3.43 -10.47 -0.91
N PRO A 343 3.14 -10.34 -2.22
CA PRO A 343 2.84 -9.06 -2.85
C PRO A 343 1.47 -8.54 -2.42
N ASP A 344 1.24 -7.24 -2.64
CA ASP A 344 -0.12 -6.67 -2.62
C ASP A 344 -1.05 -7.41 -3.58
N GLY A 345 -2.30 -7.63 -3.16
CA GLY A 345 -3.26 -8.49 -3.85
C GLY A 345 -3.05 -10.00 -3.65
N GLY A 346 -1.93 -10.42 -3.02
CA GLY A 346 -1.60 -11.83 -2.81
C GLY A 346 -1.11 -12.55 -4.07
N GLY A 347 -0.96 -13.87 -3.98
CA GLY A 347 -0.31 -14.69 -5.02
C GLY A 347 1.21 -14.72 -4.90
N PRO A 348 1.91 -15.36 -5.85
CA PRO A 348 3.36 -15.35 -5.89
C PRO A 348 3.88 -13.98 -6.37
N PRO A 349 4.95 -13.42 -5.75
CA PRO A 349 5.56 -12.20 -6.26
C PRO A 349 6.20 -12.43 -7.64
N SER A 350 6.03 -11.47 -8.55
CA SER A 350 6.64 -11.51 -9.88
C SER A 350 8.18 -11.52 -9.81
N THR A 351 8.83 -11.95 -10.90
CA THR A 351 10.30 -11.90 -10.97
C THR A 351 10.81 -10.48 -10.80
N LEU A 352 10.16 -9.50 -11.45
CA LEU A 352 10.55 -8.10 -11.37
C LEU A 352 10.44 -7.55 -9.93
N LEU A 353 9.36 -7.87 -9.21
CA LEU A 353 9.20 -7.44 -7.83
C LEU A 353 10.30 -8.03 -6.93
N LYS A 354 10.66 -9.30 -7.12
CA LYS A 354 11.78 -9.93 -6.38
C LYS A 354 13.12 -9.28 -6.71
N GLU A 355 13.39 -8.99 -7.99
CA GLU A 355 14.62 -8.31 -8.44
C GLU A 355 14.74 -6.92 -7.80
N ASP A 356 13.68 -6.11 -7.89
CA ASP A 356 13.69 -4.74 -7.37
C ASP A 356 13.79 -4.73 -5.84
N LEU A 357 13.04 -5.58 -5.13
CA LEU A 357 13.14 -5.72 -3.67
C LEU A 357 14.52 -6.21 -3.23
N ALA A 358 15.12 -7.17 -3.94
CA ALA A 358 16.46 -7.65 -3.64
C ALA A 358 17.48 -6.51 -3.78
N GLY A 359 17.42 -5.71 -4.84
CA GLY A 359 18.27 -4.53 -5.01
C GLY A 359 18.07 -3.48 -3.91
N TYR A 360 16.82 -3.23 -3.52
CA TYR A 360 16.47 -2.33 -2.43
C TYR A 360 17.12 -2.76 -1.10
N LEU A 361 17.02 -4.03 -0.74
CA LEU A 361 17.59 -4.57 0.49
C LEU A 361 19.12 -4.71 0.41
N GLU A 362 19.69 -5.04 -0.76
CA GLU A 362 21.13 -5.15 -1.00
C GLU A 362 21.85 -3.85 -0.63
N SER A 363 21.29 -2.70 -1.01
CA SER A 363 21.85 -1.38 -0.69
C SER A 363 21.77 -0.99 0.81
N ARG A 364 21.02 -1.75 1.61
CA ARG A 364 20.71 -1.43 3.02
C ARG A 364 21.21 -2.47 4.02
N LYS A 365 21.60 -3.66 3.55
CA LYS A 365 22.09 -4.74 4.42
C LYS A 365 23.52 -4.54 4.88
N VAL A 366 23.90 -5.37 5.85
CA VAL A 366 25.29 -5.60 6.19
C VAL A 366 25.99 -6.34 5.04
N ILE A 367 27.15 -5.85 4.61
CA ILE A 367 27.86 -6.28 3.38
C ILE A 367 27.99 -7.81 3.25
N THR A 368 28.27 -8.52 4.33
CA THR A 368 28.54 -9.97 4.33
C THR A 368 27.31 -10.86 4.32
N VAL A 369 26.10 -10.29 4.41
CA VAL A 369 24.85 -11.05 4.47
C VAL A 369 24.34 -11.34 3.05
N GLU A 370 23.85 -12.54 2.80
CA GLU A 370 23.14 -12.93 1.58
C GLU A 370 21.63 -12.94 1.86
N ILE A 371 20.84 -12.38 0.95
CA ILE A 371 19.37 -12.34 1.08
C ILE A 371 18.78 -13.32 0.06
N ASN A 372 17.91 -14.21 0.54
CA ASN A 372 17.16 -15.12 -0.30
C ASN A 372 15.66 -14.81 -0.15
N LEU A 373 15.02 -14.46 -1.25
CA LEU A 373 13.58 -14.19 -1.30
C LEU A 373 12.81 -15.45 -1.71
N PHE A 374 11.78 -15.80 -0.95
CA PHE A 374 10.91 -16.95 -1.19
C PHE A 374 9.48 -16.51 -1.45
N GLU A 375 8.78 -17.29 -2.25
CA GLU A 375 7.35 -17.14 -2.48
C GLU A 375 6.55 -17.60 -1.24
N PRO A 376 5.37 -17.02 -1.00
CA PRO A 376 4.50 -17.44 0.08
C PRO A 376 3.89 -18.80 -0.26
N VAL A 377 3.75 -19.67 0.74
CA VAL A 377 3.00 -20.92 0.60
C VAL A 377 1.57 -20.70 1.07
N TYR A 378 0.62 -20.66 0.14
CA TYR A 378 -0.79 -20.57 0.50
C TYR A 378 -1.33 -21.94 0.91
N ARG A 379 -1.71 -22.07 2.18
CA ARG A 379 -2.19 -23.32 2.76
C ARG A 379 -3.71 -23.35 2.78
N PRO A 380 -4.36 -24.18 1.95
CA PRO A 380 -5.81 -24.28 1.94
C PRO A 380 -6.33 -24.91 3.22
N VAL A 381 -7.30 -24.25 3.84
CA VAL A 381 -8.06 -24.73 4.99
C VAL A 381 -9.38 -25.32 4.50
N VAL A 382 -9.55 -26.63 4.68
CA VAL A 382 -10.79 -27.32 4.33
C VAL A 382 -11.82 -27.09 5.44
N ILE A 383 -13.02 -26.70 5.05
CA ILE A 383 -14.14 -26.46 5.96
C ILE A 383 -15.30 -27.36 5.58
N ASP A 384 -15.76 -28.15 6.54
CA ASP A 384 -16.94 -29.00 6.44
C ASP A 384 -17.83 -28.73 7.64
N VAL A 385 -19.02 -28.18 7.40
CA VAL A 385 -19.91 -27.68 8.44
C VAL A 385 -21.38 -27.85 8.06
N GLU A 386 -22.18 -28.25 9.04
CA GLU A 386 -23.64 -28.22 9.00
C GLU A 386 -24.13 -26.98 9.75
N ILE A 387 -24.93 -26.15 9.08
CA ILE A 387 -25.41 -24.86 9.56
C ILE A 387 -26.92 -24.96 9.78
N PHE A 388 -27.37 -24.58 10.97
CA PHE A 388 -28.78 -24.57 11.32
C PHE A 388 -29.29 -23.14 11.35
N ALA A 389 -30.20 -22.79 10.43
CA ALA A 389 -30.80 -21.46 10.34
C ALA A 389 -32.08 -21.32 11.19
N TYR A 390 -32.37 -20.12 11.68
CA TYR A 390 -33.60 -19.82 12.42
C TYR A 390 -34.87 -20.05 11.57
N ALA A 391 -35.97 -20.38 12.25
CA ALA A 391 -37.27 -20.58 11.61
C ALA A 391 -37.76 -19.28 10.94
N GLY A 392 -37.84 -19.29 9.60
CA GLY A 392 -38.31 -18.15 8.80
C GLY A 392 -37.22 -17.50 7.94
N GLU A 393 -35.95 -17.84 8.14
CA GLU A 393 -34.87 -17.40 7.26
C GLU A 393 -34.85 -18.21 5.95
N ASP A 394 -34.37 -17.56 4.89
CA ASP A 394 -34.11 -18.18 3.59
C ASP A 394 -32.75 -18.90 3.63
N LEU A 395 -32.73 -20.20 3.29
CA LEU A 395 -31.54 -21.04 3.45
C LEU A 395 -30.43 -20.66 2.46
N ASP A 396 -30.78 -20.25 1.24
CA ASP A 396 -29.81 -19.86 0.22
C ASP A 396 -29.19 -18.50 0.57
N LEU A 397 -29.99 -17.60 1.15
CA LEU A 397 -29.48 -16.32 1.66
C LEU A 397 -28.55 -16.51 2.86
N VAL A 398 -28.87 -17.42 3.78
CA VAL A 398 -27.97 -17.75 4.91
C VAL A 398 -26.69 -18.40 4.39
N ARG A 399 -26.79 -19.34 3.44
CA ARG A 399 -25.63 -19.95 2.78
C ARG A 399 -24.70 -18.87 2.19
N SER A 400 -25.22 -17.99 1.35
CA SER A 400 -24.42 -16.94 0.70
C SER A 400 -23.77 -15.98 1.70
N ARG A 401 -24.47 -15.63 2.80
CA ARG A 401 -23.87 -14.81 3.86
C ARG A 401 -22.74 -15.51 4.60
N VAL A 402 -22.86 -16.82 4.81
CA VAL A 402 -21.79 -17.61 5.45
C VAL A 402 -20.60 -17.78 4.51
N GLU A 403 -20.84 -18.03 3.23
CA GLU A 403 -19.78 -18.05 2.20
C GLU A 403 -19.01 -16.73 2.20
N GLN A 404 -19.72 -15.60 2.14
CA GLN A 404 -19.10 -14.27 2.23
C GLN A 404 -18.35 -14.06 3.56
N ALA A 405 -18.92 -14.47 4.70
CA ALA A 405 -18.25 -14.31 6.00
C ALA A 405 -16.96 -15.12 6.09
N LEU A 406 -16.91 -16.30 5.47
CA LEU A 406 -15.71 -17.13 5.38
C LEU A 406 -14.70 -16.56 4.38
N GLU A 407 -15.15 -16.06 3.23
CA GLU A 407 -14.29 -15.33 2.29
C GLU A 407 -13.68 -14.09 2.96
N ASP A 408 -14.47 -13.31 3.69
CA ASP A 408 -14.01 -12.15 4.46
C ASP A 408 -13.07 -12.55 5.61
N PHE A 409 -13.28 -13.72 6.22
CA PHE A 409 -12.40 -14.24 7.28
C PHE A 409 -11.04 -14.60 6.70
N PHE A 410 -10.99 -15.32 5.57
CA PHE A 410 -9.77 -15.71 4.86
C PHE A 410 -9.25 -14.67 3.88
N ALA A 411 -9.85 -13.48 3.84
CA ALA A 411 -9.38 -12.38 3.02
C ALA A 411 -7.90 -12.12 3.31
N PHE A 412 -7.13 -11.89 2.26
CA PHE A 412 -5.68 -11.79 2.37
C PHE A 412 -5.29 -10.80 3.48
N ASP A 413 -5.86 -9.60 3.52
CA ASP A 413 -5.53 -8.56 4.51
C ASP A 413 -5.72 -8.96 5.98
N ARG A 414 -6.56 -9.97 6.26
CA ARG A 414 -6.79 -10.49 7.62
C ARG A 414 -5.90 -11.65 7.99
N MET A 415 -5.30 -12.31 7.00
CA MET A 415 -4.42 -13.46 7.18
C MET A 415 -2.96 -13.02 7.24
N ASN A 416 -2.14 -13.66 8.08
CA ASN A 416 -0.72 -13.34 8.21
C ASN A 416 0.14 -14.61 8.20
N PHE A 417 1.42 -14.44 7.88
CA PHE A 417 2.36 -15.55 7.86
C PHE A 417 2.47 -16.26 9.21
N GLY A 418 2.39 -17.59 9.21
CA GLY A 418 2.60 -18.41 10.40
C GLY A 418 1.61 -18.18 11.55
N VAL A 419 0.49 -17.50 11.29
CA VAL A 419 -0.57 -17.30 12.29
C VAL A 419 -1.53 -18.48 12.21
N PRO A 420 -1.75 -19.22 13.31
CA PRO A 420 -2.67 -20.35 13.32
C PRO A 420 -4.11 -19.89 13.11
N VAL A 421 -4.92 -20.76 12.51
CA VAL A 421 -6.36 -20.55 12.39
C VAL A 421 -7.05 -21.26 13.55
N HIS A 422 -7.56 -20.49 14.51
CA HIS A 422 -8.24 -21.05 15.67
C HIS A 422 -9.63 -21.57 15.31
N PHE A 423 -9.94 -22.76 15.81
CA PHE A 423 -11.25 -23.40 15.61
C PHE A 423 -12.39 -22.52 16.16
N SER A 424 -12.18 -21.89 17.32
CA SER A 424 -13.17 -21.00 17.93
C SER A 424 -13.50 -19.79 17.06
N ASP A 425 -12.51 -19.24 16.37
CA ASP A 425 -12.68 -18.03 15.56
C ASP A 425 -13.45 -18.35 14.29
N LEU A 426 -13.19 -19.51 13.67
CA LEU A 426 -13.99 -20.02 12.55
C LEU A 426 -15.44 -20.27 12.97
N VAL A 427 -15.67 -20.92 14.10
CA VAL A 427 -17.03 -21.15 14.62
C VAL A 427 -17.72 -19.82 14.90
N SER A 428 -17.04 -18.87 15.54
CA SER A 428 -17.58 -17.54 15.84
C SER A 428 -17.88 -16.74 14.57
N ALA A 429 -17.06 -16.86 13.53
CA ALA A 429 -17.28 -16.19 12.26
C ALA A 429 -18.56 -16.67 11.58
N ILE A 430 -18.85 -17.99 11.63
CA ILE A 430 -20.06 -18.57 11.05
C ILE A 430 -21.28 -18.32 11.95
N ASP A 431 -21.17 -18.57 13.25
CA ASP A 431 -22.27 -18.42 14.22
C ASP A 431 -22.73 -16.96 14.37
N GLY A 432 -21.81 -16.01 14.18
CA GLY A 432 -22.11 -14.58 14.16
C GLY A 432 -22.91 -14.10 12.94
N VAL A 433 -23.11 -14.93 11.92
CA VAL A 433 -23.86 -14.57 10.71
C VAL A 433 -25.35 -14.47 11.00
N ARG A 434 -25.97 -13.36 10.58
CA ARG A 434 -27.41 -13.16 10.73
C ARG A 434 -28.22 -14.27 10.07
N GLY A 435 -29.02 -14.94 10.88
CA GLY A 435 -29.94 -16.01 10.47
C GLY A 435 -29.44 -17.40 10.86
N VAL A 436 -28.17 -17.53 11.27
CA VAL A 436 -27.62 -18.75 11.87
C VAL A 436 -28.11 -18.88 13.32
N SER A 437 -28.61 -20.06 13.68
CA SER A 437 -29.02 -20.41 15.03
C SER A 437 -27.91 -21.16 15.79
N HIS A 438 -27.24 -22.10 15.11
CA HIS A 438 -26.07 -22.80 15.63
C HIS A 438 -25.35 -23.51 14.48
N VAL A 439 -24.11 -23.90 14.73
CA VAL A 439 -23.26 -24.58 13.76
C VAL A 439 -22.75 -25.90 14.32
N LYS A 440 -22.54 -26.87 13.43
CA LYS A 440 -21.90 -28.14 13.75
C LYS A 440 -20.75 -28.36 12.77
N MET A 441 -19.55 -28.11 13.25
CA MET A 441 -18.33 -28.24 12.45
C MET A 441 -17.83 -29.69 12.44
N PHE A 442 -17.52 -30.21 11.25
CA PHE A 442 -16.91 -31.53 11.06
C PHE A 442 -15.42 -31.42 10.78
N THR A 443 -14.99 -30.41 10.01
CA THR A 443 -13.59 -30.09 9.72
C THR A 443 -13.41 -28.56 9.67
N PRO A 444 -12.34 -28.00 10.27
CA PRO A 444 -11.44 -28.62 11.24
C PRO A 444 -12.13 -29.01 12.57
N GLN A 445 -11.51 -29.88 13.37
CA GLN A 445 -11.99 -30.23 14.73
C GLN A 445 -11.14 -29.62 15.85
N GLN A 446 -10.05 -28.96 15.48
CA GLN A 446 -9.06 -28.35 16.36
C GLN A 446 -8.38 -27.20 15.61
N ASP A 447 -7.57 -26.43 16.31
CA ASP A 447 -6.79 -25.36 15.71
C ASP A 447 -5.88 -25.89 14.58
N ILE A 448 -5.76 -25.10 13.53
CA ILE A 448 -4.91 -25.40 12.38
C ILE A 448 -3.63 -24.62 12.53
N GLU A 449 -2.55 -25.33 12.83
CA GLU A 449 -1.19 -24.79 12.84
C GLU A 449 -0.77 -24.40 11.42
N ILE A 450 -0.30 -23.16 11.25
CA ILE A 450 0.25 -22.62 9.99
C ILE A 450 1.74 -22.40 10.19
N ARG A 451 2.57 -22.89 9.28
CA ARG A 451 4.04 -22.80 9.44
C ARG A 451 4.54 -21.41 9.06
N ALA A 452 5.75 -21.07 9.48
CA ALA A 452 6.46 -19.91 8.96
C ALA A 452 6.59 -20.00 7.42
N GLY A 453 6.36 -18.89 6.74
CA GLY A 453 6.27 -18.81 5.27
C GLY A 453 4.93 -19.29 4.68
N GLU A 454 4.02 -19.83 5.50
CA GLU A 454 2.67 -20.20 5.07
C GLU A 454 1.64 -19.10 5.42
N ILE A 455 0.67 -18.88 4.53
CA ILE A 455 -0.52 -18.04 4.76
C ILE A 455 -1.76 -18.92 4.57
N ALA A 456 -2.67 -18.93 5.55
CA ALA A 456 -3.91 -19.67 5.43
C ALA A 456 -4.83 -19.03 4.37
N VAL A 457 -5.44 -19.88 3.54
CA VAL A 457 -6.47 -19.47 2.56
C VAL A 457 -7.66 -20.38 2.64
N LEU A 458 -8.83 -19.88 2.22
CA LEU A 458 -10.03 -20.71 2.12
C LEU A 458 -9.78 -21.83 1.11
N GLY A 459 -9.88 -23.07 1.57
CA GLY A 459 -9.75 -24.27 0.74
C GLY A 459 -11.12 -24.75 0.25
N THR A 460 -11.29 -26.06 0.22
CA THR A 460 -12.58 -26.66 -0.10
C THR A 460 -13.61 -26.34 0.98
N LEU A 461 -14.77 -25.82 0.56
CA LEU A 461 -15.88 -25.43 1.42
C LEU A 461 -17.09 -26.33 1.18
N ASN A 462 -17.47 -27.11 2.19
CA ASN A 462 -18.66 -27.95 2.18
C ASN A 462 -19.67 -27.42 3.20
N LEU A 463 -20.74 -26.79 2.70
CA LEU A 463 -21.82 -26.24 3.51
C LEU A 463 -23.12 -27.02 3.32
N ASP A 464 -23.64 -27.58 4.40
CA ASP A 464 -25.00 -28.12 4.48
C ASP A 464 -25.86 -27.21 5.36
N VAL A 465 -26.81 -26.49 4.75
CA VAL A 465 -27.65 -25.52 5.46
C VAL A 465 -29.06 -26.10 5.64
N ARG A 466 -29.50 -26.18 6.89
CA ARG A 466 -30.78 -26.78 7.28
C ARG A 466 -31.53 -25.88 8.24
N ARG A 467 -32.82 -26.16 8.45
CA ARG A 467 -33.62 -25.44 9.45
C ARG A 467 -33.33 -26.00 10.84
N ALA A 468 -33.14 -25.12 11.82
CA ALA A 468 -33.15 -25.49 13.22
C ALA A 468 -34.51 -26.11 13.56
N ALA A 469 -34.47 -27.20 14.34
CA ALA A 469 -35.65 -27.93 14.78
C ALA A 469 -36.46 -27.16 15.83
#